data_AF-A0A7V6MU10-F1
#
_entry.id   AF-A0A7V6MU10-F1
#
_cell.length_a   1.000
_cell.length_b   1.000
_cell.length_c   1.000
_cell.angle_alpha   90.00
_cell.angle_beta   90.00
_cell.angle_gamma   90.00
#
_symmetry.space_group_name_H-M   'P 1'
#
loop_
_entity.id
_entity.type
_entity.pdbx_description
1 polymer ?
#
loop_
_entity_poly.entity_id
_entity_poly.type
_entity_poly.pdbx_seq_one_letter_code
_entity_poly.pdbx_strand_id
1 'polypeptide(L)'
;MSVAVAASAQGYGDEGAFDHRAEMTRHIIIKPSTGQEFLNMLADLSQSRGSIYLLKIFSHSYTRGIIMTNWSGFYDERGKEDTKKAAYLSDLADRIQKGDIKFAPDSQILLFGCDLGSFSQKLSAITGGTVIGSDGGTYPEIWGNRETGVFLTTDDWLVYRNGSFAYSAGKRLQAW
;
A
#
# COMPACT_ATOMS: atom_id res chain seq x y z
N MET A 1 -15.17 3.30 15.45
CA MET A 1 -15.45 3.51 14.02
C MET A 1 -14.21 3.09 13.25
N SER A 2 -14.36 2.41 12.12
CA SER A 2 -13.24 1.99 11.27
C SER A 2 -13.43 2.50 9.85
N VAL A 3 -12.32 2.74 9.14
CA VAL A 3 -12.34 3.36 7.80
C VAL A 3 -11.63 2.51 6.75
N ALA A 4 -12.13 2.61 5.52
CA ALA A 4 -11.46 2.14 4.32
C ALA A 4 -10.79 3.32 3.61
N VAL A 5 -9.57 3.09 3.17
CA VAL A 5 -8.69 4.10 2.57
C VAL A 5 -8.17 3.59 1.23
N ALA A 6 -8.09 4.49 0.25
CA ALA A 6 -7.35 4.28 -0.98
C ALA A 6 -6.24 5.32 -1.09
N ALA A 7 -5.00 4.86 -1.24
CA ALA A 7 -3.85 5.72 -1.44
C ALA A 7 -3.47 5.73 -2.93
N SER A 8 -3.46 6.92 -3.51
CA SER A 8 -2.90 7.19 -4.83
C SER A 8 -1.50 7.78 -4.64
N ALA A 9 -0.46 6.95 -4.78
CA ALA A 9 0.91 7.38 -4.52
C ALA A 9 1.42 8.31 -5.63
N GLN A 10 1.85 9.50 -5.26
CA GLN A 10 2.26 10.56 -6.18
C GLN A 10 3.78 10.68 -6.27
N GLY A 11 4.24 11.30 -7.35
CA GLY A 11 5.63 11.65 -7.59
C GLY A 11 6.40 10.72 -8.51
N TYR A 12 5.80 9.62 -8.96
CA TYR A 12 6.42 8.68 -9.88
C TYR A 12 5.36 7.79 -10.55
N GLY A 13 5.28 7.84 -11.89
CA GLY A 13 4.38 7.00 -12.68
C GLY A 13 3.20 7.71 -13.30
N ASP A 14 2.17 6.92 -13.61
CA ASP A 14 0.89 7.41 -14.11
C ASP A 14 -0.05 7.77 -12.95
N GLU A 15 0.18 8.96 -12.39
CA GLU A 15 -0.60 9.52 -11.27
C GLU A 15 -2.10 9.67 -11.63
N GLY A 16 -2.41 9.98 -12.89
CA GLY A 16 -3.78 10.07 -13.37
C GLY A 16 -4.50 8.72 -13.30
N ALA A 17 -3.82 7.63 -13.65
CA ALA A 17 -4.35 6.29 -13.48
C ALA A 17 -4.51 5.92 -12.00
N PHE A 18 -3.54 6.23 -11.13
CA PHE A 18 -3.64 5.95 -9.69
C PHE A 18 -4.81 6.69 -9.04
N ASP A 19 -5.02 7.95 -9.43
CA ASP A 19 -6.14 8.77 -8.97
C ASP A 19 -7.48 8.18 -9.40
N HIS A 20 -7.62 7.85 -10.67
CA HIS A 20 -8.82 7.19 -11.19
C HIS A 20 -9.13 5.90 -10.41
N ARG A 21 -8.13 5.04 -10.20
CA ARG A 21 -8.30 3.77 -9.48
C ARG A 21 -8.70 3.99 -8.02
N ALA A 22 -8.09 4.97 -7.35
CA ALA A 22 -8.48 5.33 -5.98
C ALA A 22 -9.93 5.83 -5.92
N GLU A 23 -10.36 6.66 -6.87
CA GLU A 23 -11.74 7.15 -7.00
C GLU A 23 -12.75 6.01 -7.19
N MET A 24 -12.41 5.02 -8.01
CA MET A 24 -13.28 3.87 -8.27
C MET A 24 -13.58 3.03 -7.02
N THR A 25 -12.68 3.03 -6.02
CA THR A 25 -12.92 2.32 -4.75
C THR A 25 -14.03 2.94 -3.89
N ARG A 26 -14.36 4.23 -4.10
CA ARG A 26 -15.27 5.03 -3.25
C ARG A 26 -14.88 5.08 -1.77
N HIS A 27 -13.61 4.83 -1.46
CA HIS A 27 -13.04 4.96 -0.12
C HIS A 27 -12.60 6.39 0.18
N ILE A 28 -12.12 6.64 1.40
CA ILE A 28 -11.40 7.88 1.69
C ILE A 28 -10.09 7.88 0.91
N ILE A 29 -9.86 8.89 0.09
CA ILE A 29 -8.67 8.97 -0.77
C ILE A 29 -7.60 9.81 -0.10
N ILE A 30 -6.37 9.31 -0.08
CA ILE A 30 -5.17 10.08 0.26
C ILE A 30 -4.20 10.07 -0.93
N LYS A 31 -3.48 11.18 -1.12
CA LYS A 31 -2.57 11.38 -2.26
C LYS A 31 -1.17 11.79 -1.79
N PRO A 32 -0.45 10.90 -1.08
CA PRO A 32 0.88 11.24 -0.57
C PRO A 32 1.90 11.34 -1.70
N SER A 33 2.81 12.29 -1.61
CA SER A 33 3.96 12.44 -2.51
C SER A 33 5.28 12.02 -1.85
N THR A 34 5.26 11.68 -0.56
CA THR A 34 6.42 11.18 0.19
C THR A 34 5.99 10.18 1.28
N GLY A 35 6.92 9.35 1.76
CA GLY A 35 6.66 8.39 2.84
C GLY A 35 6.28 9.07 4.15
N GLN A 36 6.89 10.20 4.49
CA GLN A 36 6.50 10.93 5.70
C GLN A 36 5.10 11.52 5.58
N GLU A 37 4.76 12.09 4.42
CA GLU A 37 3.41 12.57 4.16
C GLU A 37 2.39 11.43 4.22
N PHE A 38 2.72 10.27 3.65
CA PHE A 38 1.89 9.07 3.75
C PHE A 38 1.62 8.69 5.21
N LEU A 39 2.65 8.59 6.05
CA LEU A 39 2.47 8.28 7.47
C LEU A 39 1.70 9.37 8.23
N ASN A 40 1.87 10.65 7.88
CA ASN A 40 1.11 11.74 8.47
C ASN A 40 -0.38 11.64 8.11
N MET A 41 -0.71 11.39 6.84
CA MET A 41 -2.09 11.22 6.40
C MET A 41 -2.78 10.01 7.06
N LEU A 42 -2.08 8.89 7.22
CA LEU A 42 -2.61 7.73 7.96
C LEU A 42 -2.85 8.05 9.43
N ALA A 43 -1.97 8.84 10.06
CA ALA A 43 -2.12 9.28 11.45
C ALA A 43 -3.34 10.22 11.58
N ASP A 44 -3.46 11.21 10.71
CA ASP A 44 -4.59 12.15 10.69
C ASP A 44 -5.93 11.42 10.55
N LEU A 45 -6.00 10.41 9.66
CA LEU A 45 -7.18 9.57 9.52
C LEU A 45 -7.45 8.74 10.77
N SER A 46 -6.43 8.15 11.37
CA SER A 46 -6.56 7.35 12.59
C SER A 46 -7.07 8.17 13.77
N GLN A 47 -6.62 9.42 13.90
CA GLN A 47 -7.05 10.32 14.97
C GLN A 47 -8.45 10.90 14.72
N SER A 48 -8.79 11.24 13.48
CA SER A 48 -10.05 11.90 13.16
C SER A 48 -11.22 10.96 12.84
N ARG A 49 -10.94 9.75 12.34
CA ARG A 49 -11.97 8.80 11.85
C ARG A 49 -11.93 7.42 12.51
N GLY A 50 -10.84 7.09 13.21
CA GLY A 50 -10.65 5.80 13.88
C GLY A 50 -9.82 4.82 13.06
N SER A 51 -9.82 3.55 13.47
CA SER A 51 -8.87 2.55 12.94
C SER A 51 -9.09 2.23 11.46
N ILE A 52 -8.01 2.03 10.72
CA ILE A 52 -8.02 1.62 9.32
C ILE A 52 -8.26 0.11 9.26
N TYR A 53 -9.36 -0.32 8.63
CA TYR A 53 -9.63 -1.76 8.40
C TYR A 53 -9.30 -2.20 6.97
N LEU A 54 -9.21 -1.26 6.02
CA LEU A 54 -8.86 -1.56 4.64
C LEU A 54 -8.01 -0.43 4.08
N LEU A 55 -6.86 -0.76 3.50
CA LEU A 55 -5.98 0.16 2.81
C LEU A 55 -5.61 -0.42 1.45
N LYS A 56 -6.02 0.24 0.36
CA LYS A 56 -5.61 -0.11 -1.00
C LYS A 56 -4.59 0.92 -1.47
N ILE A 57 -3.44 0.49 -1.99
CA ILE A 57 -2.39 1.41 -2.45
C ILE A 57 -2.13 1.17 -3.93
N PHE A 58 -2.33 2.21 -4.74
CA PHE A 58 -1.99 2.22 -6.16
C PHE A 58 -0.70 2.99 -6.35
N SER A 59 0.33 2.32 -6.86
CA SER A 59 1.66 2.91 -6.98
C SER A 59 2.56 2.17 -7.96
N HIS A 60 3.63 2.82 -8.37
CA HIS A 60 4.85 2.09 -8.71
C HIS A 60 5.60 1.66 -7.44
N SER A 61 6.31 0.56 -7.57
CA SER A 61 6.99 -0.08 -6.46
C SER A 61 8.16 -0.90 -6.96
N TYR A 62 8.99 -1.34 -6.03
CA TYR A 62 10.05 -2.32 -6.21
C TYR A 62 10.25 -3.05 -4.88
N THR A 63 11.23 -3.95 -4.82
CA THR A 63 11.51 -4.83 -3.67
C THR A 63 11.56 -4.14 -2.31
N ARG A 64 12.02 -2.88 -2.24
CA ARG A 64 12.10 -2.13 -0.98
C ARG A 64 10.80 -1.42 -0.59
N GLY A 65 9.81 -1.27 -1.48
CA GLY A 65 8.53 -0.67 -1.16
C GLY A 65 7.97 0.27 -2.22
N ILE A 66 7.24 1.29 -1.78
CA ILE A 66 6.43 2.18 -2.61
C ILE A 66 7.28 3.37 -3.05
N ILE A 67 7.38 3.59 -4.36
CA ILE A 67 8.10 4.72 -4.94
C ILE A 67 7.20 5.96 -4.90
N MET A 68 7.77 7.08 -4.47
CA MET A 68 7.17 8.41 -4.57
C MET A 68 8.26 9.41 -5.01
N THR A 69 8.01 10.72 -4.91
CA THR A 69 8.90 11.77 -5.42
C THR A 69 10.35 11.63 -4.92
N ASN A 70 11.32 11.73 -5.83
CA ASN A 70 12.75 11.93 -5.52
C ASN A 70 13.28 11.06 -4.37
N TRP A 71 13.22 9.72 -4.48
CA TRP A 71 13.74 8.80 -3.46
C TRP A 71 13.14 9.01 -2.05
N SER A 72 11.94 9.58 -1.98
CA SER A 72 11.28 9.94 -0.73
C SER A 72 10.06 9.07 -0.46
N GLY A 73 10.04 7.83 -0.93
CA GLY A 73 8.92 6.90 -0.80
C GLY A 73 8.77 6.29 0.59
N PHE A 74 7.99 5.21 0.64
CA PHE A 74 7.76 4.42 1.85
C PHE A 74 8.39 3.04 1.68
N TYR A 75 9.45 2.78 2.46
CA TYR A 75 10.34 1.65 2.23
C TYR A 75 10.47 0.74 3.46
N ASP A 76 11.04 -0.45 3.27
CA ASP A 76 11.34 -1.37 4.36
C ASP A 76 12.51 -0.91 5.24
N GLU A 77 13.59 -0.45 4.61
CA GLU A 77 14.80 0.02 5.29
C GLU A 77 15.39 1.25 4.59
N ARG A 78 16.35 1.91 5.23
CA ARG A 78 17.00 3.11 4.69
C ARG A 78 18.00 2.80 3.59
N GLY A 79 17.81 3.44 2.44
CA GLY A 79 18.73 3.44 1.31
C GLY A 79 19.70 4.62 1.34
N LYS A 80 20.76 4.51 0.54
CA LYS A 80 21.80 5.56 0.43
C LYS A 80 21.27 6.85 -0.19
N GLU A 81 20.39 6.71 -1.18
CA GLU A 81 19.82 7.83 -1.95
C GLU A 81 18.54 8.38 -1.32
N ASP A 82 18.02 7.73 -0.28
CA ASP A 82 16.77 8.09 0.35
C ASP A 82 16.89 9.47 1.02
N THR A 83 15.94 10.34 0.75
CA THR A 83 15.96 11.69 1.31
C THR A 83 15.43 11.71 2.74
N LYS A 84 15.55 12.87 3.40
CA LYS A 84 14.93 13.11 4.71
C LYS A 84 13.41 13.05 4.70
N LYS A 85 12.75 13.00 3.55
CA LYS A 85 11.28 12.90 3.42
C LYS A 85 10.79 11.46 3.22
N ALA A 86 11.70 10.51 2.99
CA ALA A 86 11.38 9.10 3.02
C ALA A 86 10.89 8.69 4.42
N ALA A 87 10.07 7.64 4.47
CA ALA A 87 9.71 6.97 5.71
C ALA A 87 9.87 5.46 5.57
N TYR A 88 9.97 4.79 6.70
CA TYR A 88 10.31 3.38 6.77
C TYR A 88 9.29 2.58 7.57
N LEU A 89 9.30 1.27 7.37
CA LEU A 89 8.52 0.33 8.17
C LEU A 89 8.77 0.49 9.68
N SER A 90 9.97 0.86 10.11
CA SER A 90 10.25 1.22 11.51
C SER A 90 9.49 2.46 11.98
N ASP A 91 9.38 3.49 11.14
CA ASP A 91 8.63 4.71 11.48
C ASP A 91 7.13 4.41 11.61
N LEU A 92 6.61 3.52 10.77
CA LEU A 92 5.23 3.03 10.87
C LEU A 92 5.03 2.27 12.18
N ALA A 93 5.94 1.35 12.52
CA ALA A 93 5.87 0.57 13.76
C ALA A 93 5.85 1.48 15.00
N ASP A 94 6.74 2.47 15.04
CA ASP A 94 6.80 3.45 16.13
C ASP A 94 5.49 4.23 16.27
N ARG A 95 4.88 4.65 15.15
CA ARG A 95 3.60 5.38 15.13
C ARG A 95 2.42 4.49 15.53
N ILE A 96 2.45 3.20 15.20
CA ILE A 96 1.45 2.24 15.68
C ILE A 96 1.59 2.04 17.20
N GLN A 97 2.81 1.86 17.69
CA GLN A 97 3.07 1.68 19.12
C GLN A 97 2.63 2.89 19.96
N LYS A 98 2.84 4.10 19.44
CA LYS A 98 2.37 5.35 20.07
C LYS A 98 0.85 5.55 19.98
N GLY A 99 0.17 4.77 19.14
CA GLY A 99 -1.26 4.91 18.87
C GLY A 99 -1.59 6.10 17.95
N ASP A 100 -0.60 6.63 17.23
CA ASP A 100 -0.79 7.69 16.25
C ASP A 100 -1.49 7.14 15.00
N ILE A 101 -1.08 5.96 14.55
CA ILE A 101 -1.70 5.20 13.46
C ILE A 101 -2.35 3.94 14.05
N LYS A 102 -3.60 3.66 13.67
CA LYS A 102 -4.38 2.55 14.22
C LYS A 102 -4.90 1.67 13.10
N PHE A 103 -4.52 0.39 13.11
CA PHE A 103 -5.13 -0.63 12.27
C PHE A 103 -6.15 -1.45 13.07
N ALA A 104 -7.23 -1.88 12.42
CA ALA A 104 -8.17 -2.82 13.02
C ALA A 104 -7.52 -4.22 13.12
N PRO A 105 -7.92 -5.08 14.10
CA PRO A 105 -7.34 -6.42 14.28
C PRO A 105 -7.43 -7.34 13.05
N ASP A 106 -8.41 -7.13 12.18
CA ASP A 106 -8.67 -7.88 10.95
C ASP A 106 -8.39 -7.03 9.70
N SER A 107 -7.57 -5.98 9.84
CA SER A 107 -7.27 -5.06 8.75
C SER A 107 -6.63 -5.74 7.55
N GLN A 108 -6.92 -5.21 6.37
CA GLN A 108 -6.36 -5.66 5.11
C GLN A 108 -5.62 -4.52 4.40
N ILE A 109 -4.44 -4.82 3.88
CA ILE A 109 -3.66 -3.91 3.05
C ILE A 109 -3.41 -4.58 1.70
N LEU A 110 -3.86 -3.96 0.62
CA LEU A 110 -3.66 -4.45 -0.75
C LEU A 110 -2.72 -3.50 -1.48
N LEU A 111 -1.63 -4.04 -1.99
CA LEU A 111 -0.58 -3.28 -2.66
C LEU A 111 -0.62 -3.56 -4.17
N PHE A 112 -1.12 -2.62 -4.95
CA PHE A 112 -1.19 -2.70 -6.41
C PHE A 112 0.06 -2.07 -7.05
N GLY A 113 1.21 -2.66 -6.73
CA GLY A 113 2.52 -2.32 -7.28
C GLY A 113 3.32 -3.58 -7.66
N CYS A 114 4.47 -3.39 -8.31
CA CYS A 114 5.34 -4.49 -8.74
C CYS A 114 6.38 -4.86 -7.67
N ASP A 115 6.77 -6.13 -7.63
CA ASP A 115 7.92 -6.67 -6.86
C ASP A 115 7.87 -6.35 -5.37
N LEU A 116 6.73 -6.54 -4.72
CA LEU A 116 6.48 -6.19 -3.32
C LEU A 116 6.45 -7.40 -2.37
N GLY A 117 6.83 -8.61 -2.77
CA GLY A 117 6.71 -9.81 -1.93
C GLY A 117 7.35 -9.66 -0.55
N SER A 118 8.65 -9.37 -0.51
CA SER A 118 9.41 -9.15 0.74
C SER A 118 8.87 -7.96 1.56
N PHE A 119 8.56 -6.85 0.91
CA PHE A 119 7.99 -5.67 1.58
C PHE A 119 6.62 -5.98 2.23
N SER A 120 5.76 -6.70 1.51
CA SER A 120 4.42 -7.11 1.97
C SER A 120 4.50 -7.99 3.20
N GLN A 121 5.45 -8.94 3.21
CA GLN A 121 5.72 -9.78 4.36
C GLN A 121 6.08 -8.93 5.59
N LYS A 122 7.07 -8.03 5.48
CA LYS A 122 7.50 -7.17 6.58
C LYS A 122 6.39 -6.24 7.06
N LEU A 123 5.61 -5.67 6.14
CA LEU A 123 4.46 -4.82 6.47
C LEU A 123 3.39 -5.58 7.27
N SER A 124 3.12 -6.84 6.94
CA SER A 124 2.17 -7.67 7.68
C SER A 124 2.61 -7.96 9.11
N ALA A 125 3.92 -8.05 9.36
CA ALA A 125 4.47 -8.23 10.70
C ALA A 125 4.24 -7.00 11.59
N ILE A 126 4.33 -5.80 11.00
CA ILE A 126 4.22 -4.53 11.73
C ILE A 126 2.77 -4.15 12.00
N THR A 127 1.90 -4.36 11.02
CA THR A 127 0.49 -3.95 11.11
C THR A 127 -0.36 -4.98 11.84
N GLY A 128 0.09 -6.23 11.95
CA GLY A 128 -0.70 -7.34 12.48
C GLY A 128 -1.87 -7.74 11.58
N GLY A 129 -2.04 -7.07 10.44
CA GLY A 129 -3.11 -7.30 9.47
C GLY A 129 -2.74 -8.30 8.39
N THR A 130 -3.69 -8.54 7.48
CA THR A 130 -3.43 -9.27 6.24
C THR A 130 -2.88 -8.31 5.20
N VAL A 131 -1.73 -8.62 4.61
CA VAL A 131 -1.15 -7.84 3.50
C VAL A 131 -1.12 -8.70 2.24
N ILE A 132 -1.59 -8.13 1.14
CA ILE A 132 -1.61 -8.77 -0.18
C ILE A 132 -0.76 -7.93 -1.12
N GLY A 133 0.24 -8.55 -1.74
CA GLY A 133 1.11 -7.92 -2.75
C GLY A 133 1.58 -8.93 -3.78
N SER A 134 2.12 -8.43 -4.89
CA SER A 134 2.69 -9.25 -5.97
C SER A 134 4.21 -9.32 -5.81
N ASP A 135 4.83 -10.47 -6.11
CA ASP A 135 6.31 -10.59 -6.23
C ASP A 135 6.80 -10.43 -7.68
N GLY A 136 5.88 -10.14 -8.60
CA GLY A 136 6.17 -9.87 -10.00
C GLY A 136 5.51 -8.59 -10.52
N GLY A 137 5.51 -8.44 -11.84
CA GLY A 137 4.91 -7.31 -12.53
C GLY A 137 3.39 -7.28 -12.38
N THR A 138 2.84 -6.10 -12.09
CA THR A 138 1.42 -5.88 -11.79
C THR A 138 0.81 -4.93 -12.84
N TYR A 139 -0.35 -5.27 -13.39
CA TYR A 139 -1.03 -4.47 -14.42
C TYR A 139 -2.56 -4.62 -14.35
N PRO A 140 -3.34 -3.59 -14.72
CA PRO A 140 -4.79 -3.69 -14.74
C PRO A 140 -5.26 -4.65 -15.85
N GLU A 141 -6.31 -5.40 -15.58
CA GLU A 141 -7.04 -6.10 -16.62
C GLU A 141 -7.86 -5.09 -17.45
N ILE A 142 -7.73 -5.17 -18.78
CA ILE A 142 -8.46 -4.34 -19.73
C ILE A 142 -9.46 -5.19 -20.51
N TRP A 143 -10.73 -4.77 -20.51
CA TRP A 143 -11.77 -5.33 -21.37
C TRP A 143 -12.56 -4.21 -22.06
N GLY A 144 -12.71 -4.30 -23.38
CA GLY A 144 -13.43 -3.26 -24.15
C GLY A 144 -12.83 -1.85 -23.98
N ASN A 145 -11.50 -1.73 -23.93
CA ASN A 145 -10.74 -0.48 -23.70
C ASN A 145 -11.00 0.20 -22.35
N ARG A 146 -11.42 -0.56 -21.33
CA ARG A 146 -11.62 -0.05 -19.97
C ARG A 146 -10.99 -1.00 -18.95
N GLU A 147 -10.48 -0.43 -17.86
CA GLU A 147 -10.08 -1.22 -16.70
C GLU A 147 -11.29 -1.91 -16.08
N THR A 148 -11.17 -3.21 -15.78
CA THR A 148 -12.26 -4.01 -15.21
C THR A 148 -12.38 -3.88 -13.69
N GLY A 149 -11.40 -3.25 -13.05
CA GLY A 149 -11.22 -3.29 -11.59
C GLY A 149 -10.46 -4.51 -11.09
N VAL A 150 -10.03 -5.41 -11.98
CA VAL A 150 -9.13 -6.53 -11.64
C VAL A 150 -7.70 -6.15 -11.99
N PHE A 151 -6.76 -6.53 -11.13
CA PHE A 151 -5.34 -6.52 -11.43
C PHE A 151 -4.81 -7.92 -11.65
N LEU A 152 -3.92 -8.02 -12.64
CA LEU A 152 -3.18 -9.21 -13.02
C LEU A 152 -1.73 -9.08 -12.52
N THR A 153 -1.12 -10.21 -12.23
CA THR A 153 0.31 -10.32 -11.94
C THR A 153 0.97 -11.36 -12.83
N THR A 154 2.25 -11.16 -13.16
CA THR A 154 3.08 -12.17 -13.86
C THR A 154 3.35 -13.38 -12.97
N ASP A 155 3.50 -13.15 -11.66
CA ASP A 155 3.64 -14.16 -10.63
C ASP A 155 2.33 -14.30 -9.88
N ASP A 156 2.32 -14.43 -8.56
CA ASP A 156 1.10 -14.63 -7.80
C ASP A 156 0.84 -13.46 -6.84
N TRP A 157 -0.43 -13.22 -6.54
CA TRP A 157 -0.82 -12.39 -5.41
C TRP A 157 -0.54 -13.16 -4.12
N LEU A 158 0.50 -12.76 -3.40
CA LEU A 158 0.94 -13.40 -2.17
C LEU A 158 0.23 -12.78 -0.98
N VAL A 159 -0.37 -13.63 -0.14
CA VAL A 159 -1.07 -13.22 1.07
C VAL A 159 -0.19 -13.50 2.27
N TYR A 160 0.07 -12.46 3.08
CA TYR A 160 0.87 -12.52 4.30
C TYR A 160 0.03 -12.15 5.52
N ARG A 161 0.33 -12.81 6.64
CA ARG A 161 -0.27 -12.54 7.96
C ARG A 161 0.81 -12.60 9.01
N ASN A 162 0.92 -11.57 9.84
CA ASN A 162 1.89 -11.51 10.95
C ASN A 162 3.32 -11.90 10.53
N GLY A 163 3.79 -11.40 9.39
CA GLY A 163 5.14 -11.66 8.89
C GLY A 163 5.34 -13.02 8.22
N SER A 164 4.29 -13.82 8.07
CA SER A 164 4.37 -15.16 7.49
C SER A 164 3.53 -15.26 6.21
N PHE A 165 4.05 -16.01 5.23
CA PHE A 165 3.26 -16.37 4.05
C PHE A 165 2.09 -17.26 4.49
N ALA A 166 0.89 -16.92 4.01
CA ALA A 166 -0.33 -17.67 4.29
C ALA A 166 -0.71 -18.56 3.10
N TYR A 167 -0.91 -17.96 1.92
CA TYR A 167 -1.27 -18.65 0.69
C TYR A 167 -1.11 -17.72 -0.54
N SER A 168 -1.20 -18.30 -1.74
CA SER A 168 -1.31 -17.57 -3.00
C SER A 168 -2.78 -17.36 -3.37
N ALA A 169 -3.19 -16.12 -3.63
CA ALA A 169 -4.51 -15.76 -4.13
C ALA A 169 -4.62 -15.91 -5.68
N GLY A 170 -3.61 -16.50 -6.31
CA GLY A 170 -3.56 -16.72 -7.76
C GLY A 170 -3.17 -15.47 -8.54
N LYS A 171 -3.54 -15.44 -9.83
CA LYS A 171 -3.08 -14.42 -10.79
C LYS A 171 -3.94 -13.15 -10.84
N ARG A 172 -5.10 -13.14 -10.18
CA ARG A 172 -6.13 -12.09 -10.32
C ARG A 172 -6.53 -11.57 -8.95
N LEU A 173 -6.59 -10.25 -8.79
CA LEU A 173 -7.05 -9.60 -7.56
C LEU A 173 -7.99 -8.44 -7.87
N GLN A 174 -9.15 -8.39 -7.21
CA GLN A 174 -10.11 -7.30 -7.36
C GLN A 174 -9.66 -6.07 -6.58
N ALA A 175 -9.55 -4.93 -7.26
CA ALA A 175 -9.23 -3.63 -6.71
C ALA A 175 -10.47 -2.77 -6.40
N TRP A 176 -11.53 -2.82 -7.20
CA TRP A 176 -12.83 -2.17 -6.93
C TRP A 176 -13.99 -2.89 -7.59
#